data_AF-A0A2G6ICF1-F1
#
_entry.id   AF-A0A2G6ICF1-F1
#
_cell.length_a   1.000
_cell.length_b   1.000
_cell.length_c   1.000
_cell.angle_alpha   90.00
_cell.angle_beta   90.00
_cell.angle_gamma   90.00
#
_symmetry.space_group_name_H-M   'P 1'
#
loop_
_entity.id
_entity.type
_entity.pdbx_description
1 polymer ?
#
loop_
_entity_poly.entity_id
_entity_poly.type
_entity_poly.pdbx_seq_one_letter_code
_entity_poly.pdbx_strand_id
1 'polypeptide(L)'
;MASDNGGPWGGGNGSGGNGDGRGGGKRPNGSGPEGPQIPEIDDLMRRGQEQLRVLMGGKAGRKRGGGEDGFPPGNLGRGGIALVVLAVVAAWLLASFYRVDTSEQSVELLFGKRAGVGTEGLNFAPWPFVTYEVYPVTRENPIDIGTGANEGLMLTGDENIVDIDFQVVWNIGDIEKFVYNLAEPVDTITAVSESAMREIVGRSELAPILNRDRGVIAQELQELIQSTLDSYQSGVNIVRVNFDRADPPAEVIDSFRAVQAAEQTRDTLEKLADADANRAIAAARGKAAQLLEEAEGYRARVVNEAEGEAARFIAVYDEYAKARDVTRKRLYLETMERVFGNVDKVIIDDGASGSGVVPYLPLDQIQRGRTGTPASGEQN
;
A
#
# COMPACT_ATOMS: atom_id res chain seq x y z
N MET A 1 9.29 13.80 49.22
CA MET A 1 7.85 13.83 48.87
C MET A 1 7.70 12.81 47.74
N ALA A 2 7.68 11.51 48.04
CA ALA A 2 6.59 10.68 48.58
C ALA A 2 5.42 10.53 47.60
N SER A 3 5.17 9.27 47.18
CA SER A 3 3.89 8.59 46.86
C SER A 3 4.18 7.48 45.83
N ASP A 4 4.53 6.25 46.22
CA ASP A 4 3.66 5.13 46.64
C ASP A 4 2.51 4.82 45.67
N ASN A 5 2.62 3.69 44.97
CA ASN A 5 1.46 2.90 44.52
C ASN A 5 1.86 1.43 44.31
N GLY A 6 1.72 0.63 45.36
CA GLY A 6 1.84 -0.83 45.35
C GLY A 6 0.47 -1.49 45.17
N GLY A 7 0.41 -2.47 44.25
CA GLY A 7 -0.73 -3.36 44.03
C GLY A 7 -0.29 -4.84 44.06
N PRO A 8 -1.23 -5.79 44.16
CA PRO A 8 -1.35 -6.62 45.36
C PRO A 8 -1.02 -8.09 45.08
N TRP A 9 0.26 -8.42 44.95
CA TRP A 9 0.73 -9.80 45.12
C TRP A 9 1.99 -9.75 45.98
N GLY A 10 1.74 -9.48 47.25
CA GLY A 10 2.75 -9.53 48.29
C GLY A 10 3.00 -10.95 48.78
N GLY A 11 4.21 -11.15 49.27
CA GLY A 11 4.60 -12.26 50.12
C GLY A 11 5.66 -13.14 49.46
N GLY A 12 6.94 -13.10 49.81
CA GLY A 12 7.58 -12.51 50.98
C GLY A 12 8.57 -13.51 51.58
N ASN A 13 9.70 -12.95 52.01
CA ASN A 13 10.74 -13.53 52.87
C ASN A 13 11.60 -14.67 52.31
N GLY A 14 12.90 -14.70 52.57
CA GLY A 14 13.64 -13.97 53.60
C GLY A 14 14.55 -14.95 54.34
N SER A 15 15.83 -14.62 54.31
CA SER A 15 16.98 -15.36 54.81
C SER A 15 16.95 -15.68 56.32
N GLY A 16 17.54 -16.83 56.66
CA GLY A 16 18.42 -16.99 57.83
C GLY A 16 17.76 -17.45 59.14
N GLY A 17 18.42 -18.41 59.81
CA GLY A 17 18.13 -18.68 61.22
C GLY A 17 18.56 -20.07 61.73
N ASN A 18 19.81 -20.16 62.16
CA ASN A 18 20.34 -21.20 63.06
C ASN A 18 19.67 -21.13 64.45
N GLY A 19 19.69 -22.26 65.18
CA GLY A 19 19.91 -22.25 66.63
C GLY A 19 18.79 -22.80 67.52
N ASP A 20 19.05 -23.99 68.06
CA ASP A 20 18.93 -24.42 69.47
C ASP A 20 17.71 -24.04 70.33
N GLY A 21 17.12 -25.04 71.01
CA GLY A 21 16.35 -24.74 72.23
C GLY A 21 15.41 -25.82 72.76
N ARG A 22 15.97 -26.68 73.60
CA ARG A 22 15.37 -27.40 74.75
C ARG A 22 13.88 -27.15 75.08
N GLY A 23 13.18 -28.27 75.32
CA GLY A 23 12.66 -28.56 76.66
C GLY A 23 11.16 -28.42 76.92
N GLY A 24 10.49 -29.57 76.96
CA GLY A 24 9.63 -29.97 78.09
C GLY A 24 8.21 -29.40 78.19
N GLY A 25 7.23 -30.29 78.33
CA GLY A 25 5.98 -29.93 79.03
C GLY A 25 4.71 -30.66 78.61
N LYS A 26 4.45 -31.80 79.26
CA LYS A 26 3.16 -32.24 79.84
C LYS A 26 1.88 -32.23 78.98
N ARG A 27 1.37 -33.44 78.76
CA ARG A 27 -0.07 -33.79 78.59
C ARG A 27 -0.83 -33.51 79.92
N PRO A 28 -2.17 -33.31 79.95
CA PRO A 28 -3.08 -34.46 79.86
C PRO A 28 -4.46 -34.22 79.17
N ASN A 29 -4.90 -35.29 78.51
CA ASN A 29 -6.22 -35.92 78.56
C ASN A 29 -7.52 -35.10 78.41
N GLY A 30 -8.33 -35.47 77.41
CA GLY A 30 -9.73 -35.07 77.24
C GLY A 30 -10.42 -35.84 76.11
N SER A 31 -10.90 -37.05 76.43
CA SER A 31 -11.97 -37.86 75.79
C SER A 31 -13.17 -37.02 75.32
N GLY A 32 -13.94 -37.27 74.25
CA GLY A 32 -14.20 -38.36 73.27
C GLY A 32 -15.21 -37.78 72.22
N PRO A 33 -16.08 -38.52 71.50
CA PRO A 33 -16.19 -39.96 71.23
C PRO A 33 -16.21 -40.33 69.71
N GLU A 34 -16.23 -41.64 69.46
CA GLU A 34 -16.20 -42.37 68.19
C GLU A 34 -17.20 -41.96 67.09
N GLY A 35 -16.70 -42.01 65.85
CA GLY A 35 -17.42 -42.44 64.65
C GLY A 35 -16.54 -43.45 63.88
N PRO A 36 -17.09 -44.59 63.40
CA PRO A 36 -16.31 -45.74 62.94
C PRO A 36 -15.64 -45.51 61.57
N GLN A 37 -14.32 -45.70 61.52
CA GLN A 37 -13.54 -45.77 60.28
C GLN A 37 -13.79 -47.13 59.63
N ILE A 38 -14.22 -47.10 58.37
CA ILE A 38 -14.43 -48.27 57.51
C ILE A 38 -13.03 -48.81 57.13
N PRO A 39 -12.64 -50.02 57.57
CA PRO A 39 -11.35 -50.61 57.26
C PRO A 39 -11.48 -51.46 55.99
N GLU A 40 -11.38 -50.83 54.82
CA GLU A 40 -11.34 -51.59 53.55
C GLU A 40 -10.22 -51.16 52.59
N ILE A 41 -9.54 -50.05 52.85
CA ILE A 41 -8.42 -49.59 52.01
C ILE A 41 -7.08 -50.16 52.49
N ASP A 42 -6.87 -50.26 53.82
CA ASP A 42 -5.63 -50.79 54.39
C ASP A 42 -5.43 -52.29 54.11
N ASP A 43 -6.51 -53.07 54.04
CA ASP A 43 -6.47 -54.50 53.70
C ASP A 43 -6.28 -54.77 52.20
N LEU A 44 -6.69 -53.82 51.34
CA LEU A 44 -6.42 -53.86 49.90
C LEU A 44 -4.96 -53.46 49.62
N MET A 45 -4.44 -52.47 50.36
CA MET A 45 -3.06 -52.00 50.24
C MET A 45 -2.06 -53.05 50.75
N ARG A 46 -2.40 -53.77 51.83
CA ARG A 46 -1.60 -54.92 52.31
C ARG A 46 -1.60 -56.08 51.32
N ARG A 47 -2.74 -56.45 50.74
CA ARG A 47 -2.80 -57.51 49.71
C ARG A 47 -2.03 -57.16 48.44
N GLY A 48 -2.04 -55.89 48.03
CA GLY A 48 -1.21 -55.40 46.92
C GLY A 48 0.29 -55.45 47.23
N GLN A 49 0.69 -55.06 48.44
CA GLN A 49 2.10 -55.10 48.89
C GLN A 49 2.61 -56.54 49.10
N GLU A 50 1.75 -57.48 49.49
CA GLU A 50 2.10 -58.89 49.66
C GLU A 50 2.23 -59.63 48.31
N GLN A 51 1.40 -59.32 47.31
CA GLN A 51 1.56 -59.88 45.96
C GLN A 51 2.76 -59.28 45.21
N LEU A 52 3.02 -57.97 45.38
CA LEU A 52 4.21 -57.33 44.79
C LEU A 52 5.50 -57.85 45.43
N ARG A 53 5.49 -58.13 46.74
CA ARG A 53 6.63 -58.72 47.47
C ARG A 53 6.90 -60.19 47.12
N VAL A 54 5.90 -60.94 46.66
CA VAL A 54 6.08 -62.32 46.17
C VAL A 54 6.56 -62.35 44.72
N LEU A 55 6.15 -61.37 43.88
CA LEU A 55 6.69 -61.22 42.53
C LEU A 55 8.10 -60.58 42.52
N MET A 56 8.40 -59.77 43.54
CA MET A 56 9.68 -59.09 43.76
C MET A 56 10.47 -59.75 44.91
N GLY A 57 10.88 -61.01 44.69
CA GLY A 57 12.07 -61.60 45.31
C GLY A 57 12.25 -61.44 46.82
N GLY A 58 11.53 -62.23 47.62
CA GLY A 58 11.81 -62.38 49.04
C GLY A 58 13.04 -63.26 49.33
N LYS A 59 14.17 -62.65 49.70
CA LYS A 59 15.12 -63.24 50.68
C LYS A 59 15.95 -62.14 51.37
N ALA A 60 15.47 -61.67 52.52
CA ALA A 60 16.25 -60.83 53.42
C ALA A 60 17.25 -61.69 54.20
N GLY A 61 18.54 -61.46 53.98
CA GLY A 61 19.65 -61.95 54.78
C GLY A 61 20.56 -60.78 55.16
N ARG A 62 20.62 -60.49 56.45
CA ARG A 62 21.30 -59.38 57.12
C ARG A 62 22.83 -59.38 56.86
N LYS A 63 23.41 -58.31 56.33
CA LYS A 63 24.77 -57.84 56.74
C LYS A 63 25.08 -56.40 56.34
N ARG A 64 25.96 -55.86 57.16
CA ARG A 64 26.40 -54.47 57.39
C ARG A 64 27.57 -54.11 56.47
N GLY A 65 27.56 -52.88 55.93
CA GLY A 65 28.78 -52.13 55.61
C GLY A 65 28.95 -51.66 54.17
N GLY A 66 29.37 -50.39 54.03
CA GLY A 66 30.15 -49.88 52.89
C GLY A 66 29.34 -49.22 51.79
N GLY A 67 29.45 -47.90 51.68
CA GLY A 67 28.93 -47.14 50.55
C GLY A 67 29.80 -47.33 49.30
N GLU A 68 29.14 -47.38 48.15
CA GLU A 68 29.70 -47.10 46.84
C GLU A 68 28.49 -46.84 45.93
N ASP A 69 28.42 -45.65 45.33
CA ASP A 69 27.43 -45.29 44.30
C ASP A 69 27.69 -46.13 43.05
N GLY A 70 27.17 -47.35 43.07
CA GLY A 70 27.14 -48.27 41.96
C GLY A 70 25.72 -48.78 41.79
N PHE A 71 25.12 -48.52 40.64
CA PHE A 71 23.87 -49.18 40.22
C PHE A 71 24.01 -50.70 40.48
N PRO A 72 23.15 -51.31 41.32
CA PRO A 72 23.29 -52.73 41.62
C PRO A 72 22.99 -53.55 40.35
N PRO A 73 23.81 -54.56 39.99
CA PRO A 73 23.41 -55.55 39.00
C PRO A 73 22.39 -56.47 39.69
N GLY A 74 21.15 -55.99 39.78
CA GLY A 74 20.02 -56.78 40.23
C GLY A 74 19.85 -57.94 39.26
N ASN A 75 19.92 -59.16 39.79
CA ASN A 75 19.63 -60.38 39.04
C ASN A 75 18.13 -60.35 38.67
N LEU A 76 17.80 -59.67 37.57
CA LEU A 76 16.45 -59.55 37.06
C LEU A 76 15.97 -60.97 36.71
N GLY A 77 15.10 -61.54 37.53
CA GLY A 77 14.31 -62.70 37.13
C GLY A 77 13.59 -62.39 35.81
N ARG A 78 13.16 -63.41 35.06
CA ARG A 78 12.53 -63.25 33.74
C ARG A 78 11.45 -62.14 33.68
N GLY A 79 10.74 -61.88 34.78
CA GLY A 79 9.77 -60.78 34.90
C GLY A 79 10.37 -59.36 35.03
N GLY A 80 11.54 -59.20 35.65
CA GLY A 80 12.25 -57.93 35.70
C GLY A 80 12.87 -57.55 34.35
N ILE A 81 13.39 -58.54 33.61
CA ILE A 81 13.87 -58.33 32.22
C ILE A 81 12.70 -57.92 31.33
N ALA A 82 11.53 -58.56 31.47
CA ALA A 82 10.33 -58.18 30.73
C ALA A 82 9.90 -56.73 31.01
N LEU A 83 9.95 -56.27 32.26
CA LEU A 83 9.64 -54.88 32.61
C LEU A 83 10.63 -53.88 32.02
N VAL A 84 11.93 -54.19 32.02
CA VAL A 84 12.94 -53.31 31.42
C VAL A 84 12.78 -53.25 29.90
N VAL A 85 12.55 -54.39 29.24
CA VAL A 85 12.27 -54.42 27.79
C VAL A 85 11.01 -53.61 27.47
N LEU A 86 9.95 -53.74 28.27
CA LEU A 86 8.72 -52.98 28.08
C LEU A 86 8.94 -51.48 28.28
N ALA A 87 9.74 -51.07 29.28
CA ALA A 87 10.09 -49.67 29.50
C ALA A 87 10.93 -49.10 28.34
N VAL A 88 11.88 -49.89 27.80
CA VAL A 88 12.69 -49.49 26.64
C VAL A 88 11.83 -49.36 25.38
N VAL A 89 10.91 -50.29 25.14
CA VAL A 89 9.97 -50.21 24.00
C VAL A 89 9.02 -49.03 24.16
N ALA A 90 8.52 -48.76 25.36
CA ALA A 90 7.67 -47.59 25.62
C ALA A 90 8.44 -46.27 25.41
N ALA A 91 9.68 -46.18 25.90
CA ALA A 91 10.55 -45.03 25.66
C ALA A 91 10.86 -44.86 24.17
N TRP A 92 11.08 -45.95 23.44
CA TRP A 92 11.30 -45.95 22.00
C TRP A 92 10.07 -45.47 21.22
N LEU A 93 8.87 -45.95 21.56
CA LEU A 93 7.62 -45.50 20.94
C LEU A 93 7.38 -44.00 21.19
N LEU A 94 7.61 -43.53 22.41
CA LEU A 94 7.48 -42.10 22.75
C LEU A 94 8.51 -41.24 22.00
N ALA A 95 9.74 -41.72 21.84
CA ALA A 95 10.79 -41.04 21.07
C ALA A 95 10.57 -41.10 19.55
N SER A 96 9.72 -42.01 19.06
CA SER A 96 9.41 -42.14 17.63
C SER A 96 8.34 -41.16 17.16
N PHE A 97 7.67 -40.46 18.08
CA PHE A 97 6.77 -39.37 17.71
C PHE A 97 7.53 -38.08 17.47
N TYR A 98 7.20 -37.39 16.40
CA TYR A 98 7.72 -36.07 16.08
C TYR A 98 6.58 -35.13 15.72
N ARG A 99 6.84 -33.84 15.82
CA ARG A 99 5.85 -32.80 15.53
C ARG A 99 6.27 -32.02 14.31
N VAL A 100 5.31 -31.78 13.42
CA VAL A 100 5.44 -30.95 12.23
C VAL A 100 4.59 -29.69 12.43
N ASP A 101 5.16 -28.53 12.16
CA ASP A 101 4.47 -27.25 12.30
C ASP A 101 3.48 -27.01 11.15
N THR A 102 2.57 -26.06 11.32
CA THR A 102 1.48 -25.81 10.36
C THR A 102 1.92 -25.25 9.01
N SER A 103 3.17 -24.79 8.89
CA SER A 103 3.77 -24.30 7.63
C SER A 103 4.75 -25.30 7.01
N GLU A 104 4.84 -26.49 7.58
CA GLU A 104 5.81 -27.51 7.21
C GLU A 104 5.11 -28.82 6.86
N GLN A 105 5.74 -29.61 6.00
CA GLN A 105 5.34 -31.00 5.75
C GLN A 105 6.57 -31.87 5.83
N SER A 106 6.39 -33.13 6.26
CA SER A 106 7.48 -34.08 6.33
C SER A 106 7.37 -35.12 5.21
N VAL A 107 8.52 -35.54 4.69
CA VAL A 107 8.61 -36.68 3.79
C VAL A 107 9.16 -37.86 4.58
N GLU A 108 8.39 -38.95 4.61
CA GLU A 108 8.74 -40.16 5.35
C GLU A 108 9.32 -41.21 4.39
N LEU A 109 10.48 -41.75 4.76
CA LEU A 109 11.25 -42.72 4.00
C LEU A 109 11.35 -44.01 4.80
N LEU A 110 10.81 -45.12 4.27
CA LEU A 110 10.93 -46.45 4.86
C LEU A 110 12.09 -47.19 4.17
N PHE A 111 13.18 -47.42 4.91
CA PHE A 111 14.44 -47.96 4.35
C PHE A 111 14.93 -47.23 3.09
N GLY A 112 14.77 -45.90 3.05
CA GLY A 112 15.15 -45.07 1.90
C GLY A 112 14.20 -45.15 0.69
N LYS A 113 13.07 -45.84 0.79
CA LYS A 113 11.99 -45.82 -0.21
C LYS A 113 10.84 -44.96 0.27
N ARG A 114 10.09 -44.35 -0.67
CA ARG A 114 8.94 -43.49 -0.33
C ARG A 114 7.94 -44.26 0.55
N ALA A 115 7.59 -43.70 1.71
CA ALA A 115 6.56 -44.26 2.59
C ALA A 115 5.30 -43.41 2.56
N GLY A 116 5.44 -42.08 2.64
CA GLY A 116 4.33 -41.13 2.56
C GLY A 116 4.75 -39.71 2.96
N VAL A 117 3.77 -38.82 3.00
CA VAL A 117 3.90 -37.43 3.46
C VAL A 117 3.23 -37.30 4.82
N GLY A 118 3.97 -36.78 5.81
CA GLY A 118 3.42 -36.39 7.10
C GLY A 118 2.78 -35.02 7.03
N THR A 119 1.53 -34.94 7.45
CA THR A 119 0.73 -33.71 7.50
C THR A 119 1.01 -32.93 8.79
N GLU A 120 0.41 -31.75 8.94
CA GLU A 120 0.62 -30.90 10.10
C GLU A 120 0.19 -31.63 11.39
N GLY A 121 0.99 -31.53 12.46
CA GLY A 121 0.67 -32.14 13.76
C GLY A 121 1.64 -33.25 14.20
N LEU A 122 1.11 -34.25 14.90
CA LEU A 122 1.91 -35.33 15.50
C LEU A 122 2.04 -36.49 14.52
N ASN A 123 3.26 -36.76 14.08
CA ASN A 123 3.60 -37.84 13.16
C ASN A 123 4.46 -38.91 13.85
N PHE A 124 4.56 -40.10 13.25
CA PHE A 124 5.20 -41.26 13.85
C PHE A 124 6.23 -41.88 12.90
N ALA A 125 7.51 -41.70 13.21
CA ALA A 125 8.63 -42.24 12.44
C ALA A 125 9.54 -43.08 13.36
N PRO A 126 9.33 -44.41 13.40
CA PRO A 126 10.13 -45.30 14.24
C PRO A 126 11.52 -45.54 13.63
N TRP A 127 12.53 -44.91 14.22
CA TRP A 127 13.94 -45.19 13.92
C TRP A 127 14.32 -46.61 14.37
N PRO A 128 15.04 -47.43 13.57
CA PRO A 128 15.80 -47.11 12.36
C PRO A 128 15.08 -47.41 11.04
N PHE A 129 13.79 -47.73 11.07
CA PHE A 129 13.06 -48.22 9.89
C PHE A 129 12.53 -47.08 9.03
N VAL A 130 12.09 -46.01 9.69
CA VAL A 130 11.54 -44.81 9.05
C VAL A 130 12.41 -43.62 9.41
N THR A 131 12.88 -42.90 8.39
CA THR A 131 13.51 -41.58 8.51
C THR A 131 12.56 -40.52 8.00
N TYR A 132 12.63 -39.31 8.56
CA TYR A 132 11.79 -38.19 8.15
C TYR A 132 12.66 -36.97 7.86
N GLU A 133 12.25 -36.18 6.87
CA GLU A 133 12.83 -34.87 6.55
C GLU A 133 11.69 -33.85 6.50
N VAL A 134 11.89 -32.67 7.10
CA VAL A 134 10.85 -31.64 7.23
C VAL A 134 11.19 -30.47 6.32
N TYR A 135 10.23 -30.04 5.50
CA TYR A 135 10.40 -28.92 4.59
C TYR A 135 9.34 -27.83 4.84
N PRO A 136 9.71 -26.54 4.75
CA PRO A 136 8.77 -25.43 4.87
C PRO A 136 8.00 -25.23 3.56
N VAL A 137 6.81 -25.83 3.46
CA VAL A 137 5.99 -25.84 2.24
C VAL A 137 5.29 -24.50 1.99
N THR A 138 4.75 -23.89 3.05
CA THR A 138 3.94 -22.66 2.95
C THR A 138 4.77 -21.37 2.93
N ARG A 139 6.08 -21.46 3.18
CA ARG A 139 6.96 -20.28 3.22
C ARG A 139 7.23 -19.79 1.80
N GLU A 140 7.04 -18.49 1.57
CA GLU A 140 7.50 -17.83 0.35
C GLU A 140 9.03 -17.70 0.39
N ASN A 141 9.70 -18.27 -0.61
CA ASN A 141 11.13 -18.20 -0.78
C ASN A 141 11.46 -17.28 -1.97
N PRO A 142 12.11 -16.13 -1.73
CA PRO A 142 12.61 -15.29 -2.81
C PRO A 142 13.94 -15.85 -3.35
N ILE A 143 14.10 -15.81 -4.67
CA ILE A 143 15.38 -16.03 -5.36
C ILE A 143 15.64 -14.79 -6.20
N ASP A 144 16.74 -14.11 -5.93
CA ASP A 144 17.21 -12.98 -6.72
C ASP A 144 18.09 -13.48 -7.86
N ILE A 145 17.81 -13.05 -9.09
CA ILE A 145 18.48 -13.48 -10.31
C ILE A 145 18.97 -12.23 -11.05
N GLY A 146 20.21 -12.27 -11.53
CA GLY A 146 20.84 -11.15 -12.24
C GLY A 146 21.71 -10.24 -11.37
N THR A 147 21.67 -10.39 -10.04
CA THR A 147 22.34 -9.50 -9.06
C THR A 147 23.89 -9.54 -9.04
N GLY A 148 24.53 -10.18 -10.02
CA GLY A 148 25.98 -10.27 -10.18
C GLY A 148 26.51 -9.45 -11.36
N ALA A 149 27.76 -8.99 -11.27
CA ALA A 149 28.40 -8.28 -12.38
C ALA A 149 28.46 -9.19 -13.62
N ASN A 150 27.63 -8.87 -14.63
CA ASN A 150 27.40 -9.61 -15.88
C ASN A 150 26.46 -10.82 -15.84
N GLU A 151 25.78 -11.12 -14.72
CA GLU A 151 24.80 -12.21 -14.66
C GLU A 151 23.43 -11.81 -15.23
N GLY A 152 23.07 -10.52 -15.13
CA GLY A 152 21.82 -9.95 -15.66
C GLY A 152 21.86 -9.45 -17.10
N LEU A 153 23.00 -9.56 -17.81
CA LEU A 153 23.14 -9.01 -19.16
C LEU A 153 22.44 -9.89 -20.21
N MET A 154 21.48 -9.29 -20.91
CA MET A 154 20.70 -9.95 -21.97
C MET A 154 20.64 -9.10 -23.23
N LEU A 155 20.48 -9.75 -24.38
CA LEU A 155 20.29 -9.11 -25.69
C LEU A 155 18.80 -9.12 -26.03
N THR A 156 18.23 -7.96 -26.30
CA THR A 156 16.85 -7.80 -26.77
C THR A 156 16.72 -8.11 -28.26
N GLY A 157 15.49 -8.29 -28.74
CA GLY A 157 15.21 -8.58 -30.15
C GLY A 157 15.62 -7.45 -31.11
N ASP A 158 15.76 -6.22 -30.60
CA ASP A 158 16.21 -5.02 -31.32
C ASP A 158 17.71 -4.73 -31.13
N GLU A 159 18.51 -5.77 -30.83
CA GLU A 159 19.97 -5.75 -30.72
C GLU A 159 20.53 -4.84 -29.60
N ASN A 160 19.74 -4.52 -28.58
CA ASN A 160 20.21 -3.77 -27.42
C ASN A 160 20.62 -4.69 -26.26
N ILE A 161 21.66 -4.28 -25.54
CA ILE A 161 22.05 -4.95 -24.29
C ILE A 161 21.31 -4.29 -23.14
N VAL A 162 20.76 -5.11 -22.25
CA VAL A 162 20.06 -4.67 -21.03
C VAL A 162 20.55 -5.48 -19.84
N ASP A 163 20.74 -4.80 -18.71
CA ASP A 163 21.02 -5.41 -17.41
C ASP A 163 19.70 -5.55 -16.64
N ILE A 164 19.24 -6.79 -16.44
CA ILE A 164 17.96 -7.11 -15.81
C ILE A 164 18.19 -7.84 -14.49
N ASP A 165 17.68 -7.22 -13.42
CA ASP A 165 17.57 -7.79 -12.09
C ASP A 165 16.10 -8.11 -11.80
N PHE A 166 15.82 -9.35 -11.42
CA PHE A 166 14.48 -9.79 -11.08
C PHE A 166 14.50 -10.83 -9.96
N GLN A 167 13.41 -10.87 -9.21
CA GLN A 167 13.23 -11.78 -8.09
C GLN A 167 12.04 -12.71 -8.36
N VAL A 168 12.26 -14.01 -8.22
CA VAL A 168 11.22 -15.03 -8.32
C VAL A 168 10.84 -15.47 -6.91
N VAL A 169 9.56 -15.31 -6.56
CA VAL A 169 9.01 -15.77 -5.29
C VAL A 169 8.23 -17.05 -5.51
N TRP A 170 8.64 -18.13 -4.85
CA TRP A 170 8.04 -19.45 -5.00
C TRP A 170 7.73 -20.10 -3.65
N ASN A 171 6.84 -21.09 -3.67
CA ASN A 171 6.57 -21.98 -2.56
C ASN A 171 6.42 -23.42 -3.06
N ILE A 172 6.44 -24.38 -2.13
CA ILE A 172 6.25 -25.79 -2.49
C ILE A 172 4.74 -26.03 -2.56
N GLY A 173 4.24 -26.48 -3.71
CA GLY A 173 2.85 -26.90 -3.87
C GLY A 173 2.68 -28.39 -3.54
N ASP A 174 3.57 -29.23 -4.04
CA ASP A 174 3.55 -30.69 -3.89
C ASP A 174 4.95 -31.18 -3.46
N ILE A 175 5.07 -31.53 -2.18
CA ILE A 175 6.35 -31.90 -1.57
C ILE A 175 6.93 -33.21 -2.12
N GLU A 176 6.08 -34.17 -2.51
CA GLU A 176 6.57 -35.43 -3.08
C GLU A 176 7.29 -35.16 -4.40
N LYS A 177 6.65 -34.38 -5.26
CA LYS A 177 7.22 -33.97 -6.54
C LYS A 177 8.51 -33.15 -6.37
N PHE A 178 8.51 -32.24 -5.41
CA PHE A 178 9.66 -31.38 -5.12
C PHE A 178 10.91 -32.15 -4.70
N VAL A 179 10.75 -33.13 -3.80
CA VAL A 179 11.90 -33.90 -3.26
C VAL A 179 12.37 -34.99 -4.22
N TYR A 180 11.47 -35.58 -5.01
CA TYR A 180 11.81 -36.77 -5.80
C TYR A 180 12.07 -36.52 -7.28
N ASN A 181 11.53 -35.45 -7.88
CA ASN A 181 11.68 -35.20 -9.31
C ASN A 181 12.81 -34.21 -9.65
N LEU A 182 13.23 -33.39 -8.69
CA LEU A 182 14.31 -32.43 -8.84
C LEU A 182 15.51 -32.81 -7.96
N ALA A 183 16.68 -32.97 -8.57
CA ALA A 183 17.92 -33.23 -7.82
C ALA A 183 18.35 -31.99 -7.01
N GLU A 184 18.36 -30.83 -7.66
CA GLU A 184 18.73 -29.53 -7.08
C GLU A 184 17.61 -28.52 -7.37
N PRO A 185 16.60 -28.40 -6.49
CA PRO A 185 15.40 -27.64 -6.81
C PRO A 185 15.65 -26.15 -6.98
N VAL A 186 16.48 -25.55 -6.12
CA VAL A 186 16.79 -24.10 -6.17
C VAL A 186 17.52 -23.76 -7.46
N ASP A 187 18.57 -24.50 -7.80
CA ASP A 187 19.35 -24.26 -9.03
C ASP A 187 18.52 -24.51 -10.29
N THR A 188 17.62 -25.51 -10.26
CA THR A 188 16.69 -25.75 -11.38
C THR A 188 15.72 -24.59 -11.56
N ILE A 189 15.13 -24.07 -10.47
CA ILE A 189 14.23 -22.91 -10.53
C ILE A 189 14.97 -21.69 -11.08
N THR A 190 16.19 -21.44 -10.59
CA THR A 190 17.04 -20.35 -11.08
C THR A 190 17.32 -20.49 -12.58
N ALA A 191 17.77 -21.66 -13.04
CA ALA A 191 18.10 -21.91 -14.44
C ALA A 191 16.88 -21.79 -15.36
N VAL A 192 15.72 -22.31 -14.94
CA VAL A 192 14.46 -22.18 -15.70
C VAL A 192 14.04 -20.72 -15.77
N SER A 193 14.14 -19.99 -14.66
CA SER A 193 13.77 -18.57 -14.59
C SER A 193 14.67 -17.70 -15.46
N GLU A 194 15.98 -17.95 -15.43
CA GLU A 194 16.95 -17.26 -16.31
C GLU A 194 16.68 -17.56 -17.78
N SER A 195 16.42 -18.83 -18.13
CA SER A 195 16.10 -19.23 -19.50
C SER A 195 14.80 -18.59 -19.99
N ALA A 196 13.75 -18.60 -19.16
CA ALA A 196 12.47 -17.99 -19.49
C ALA A 196 12.59 -16.47 -19.68
N MET A 197 13.34 -15.79 -18.81
CA MET A 197 13.62 -14.36 -18.97
C MET A 197 14.38 -14.10 -20.27
N ARG A 198 15.43 -14.88 -20.57
CA ARG A 198 16.19 -14.73 -21.82
C ARG A 198 15.35 -14.95 -23.07
N GLU A 199 14.41 -15.89 -23.04
CA GLU A 199 13.47 -16.11 -24.13
C GLU A 199 12.57 -14.88 -24.36
N ILE A 200 11.97 -14.36 -23.28
CA ILE A 200 11.06 -13.21 -23.35
C ILE A 200 11.79 -11.94 -23.80
N VAL A 201 12.98 -11.69 -23.26
CA VAL A 201 13.80 -10.53 -23.61
C VAL A 201 14.28 -10.63 -25.05
N GLY A 202 14.72 -11.81 -25.50
CA GLY A 202 15.22 -12.02 -26.86
C GLY A 202 14.18 -11.82 -27.97
N ARG A 203 12.88 -11.91 -27.65
CA ARG A 203 11.78 -11.62 -28.59
C ARG A 203 11.13 -10.25 -28.41
N SER A 204 11.54 -9.49 -27.37
CA SER A 204 10.96 -8.20 -27.02
C SER A 204 11.90 -7.05 -27.41
N GLU A 205 11.32 -5.89 -27.67
CA GLU A 205 12.08 -4.64 -27.84
C GLU A 205 12.49 -4.06 -26.48
N LEU A 206 13.52 -3.22 -26.45
CA LEU A 206 14.03 -2.63 -25.20
C LEU A 206 13.01 -1.69 -24.52
N ALA A 207 12.32 -0.87 -25.31
CA ALA A 207 11.48 0.22 -24.76
C ALA A 207 10.30 -0.26 -23.88
N PRO A 208 9.56 -1.33 -24.24
CA PRO A 208 8.54 -1.95 -23.37
C PRO A 208 9.09 -2.44 -22.03
N ILE A 209 10.29 -3.05 -22.05
CA ILE A 209 10.98 -3.60 -20.86
C ILE A 209 11.34 -2.49 -19.88
N LEU A 210 11.80 -1.33 -20.38
CA LEU A 210 12.21 -0.21 -19.55
C LEU A 210 11.03 0.53 -18.90
N ASN A 211 9.88 0.59 -19.59
CA ASN A 211 8.77 1.47 -19.23
C ASN A 211 7.56 0.73 -18.64
N ARG A 212 6.45 0.67 -19.38
CA ARG A 212 5.10 0.43 -18.85
C ARG A 212 4.68 -1.04 -18.84
N ASP A 213 5.38 -1.88 -19.59
CA ASP A 213 4.96 -3.27 -19.84
C ASP A 213 5.64 -4.27 -18.90
N ARG A 214 6.40 -3.79 -17.89
CA ARG A 214 7.01 -4.64 -16.85
C ARG A 214 6.01 -5.58 -16.19
N GLY A 215 4.78 -5.12 -15.96
CA GLY A 215 3.73 -5.96 -15.37
C GLY A 215 3.25 -7.08 -16.29
N VAL A 216 3.15 -6.81 -17.60
CA VAL A 216 2.73 -7.80 -18.61
C VAL A 216 3.84 -8.84 -18.79
N ILE A 217 5.09 -8.38 -18.88
CA ILE A 217 6.27 -9.24 -18.98
C ILE A 217 6.41 -10.11 -17.71
N ALA A 218 6.17 -9.56 -16.52
CA ALA A 218 6.20 -10.31 -15.26
C ALA A 218 5.14 -11.42 -15.22
N GLN A 219 3.93 -11.12 -15.70
CA GLN A 219 2.87 -12.13 -15.79
C GLN A 219 3.23 -13.23 -16.78
N GLU A 220 3.70 -12.86 -17.96
CA GLU A 220 4.10 -13.82 -18.98
C GLU A 220 5.29 -14.69 -18.53
N LEU A 221 6.25 -14.09 -17.83
CA LEU A 221 7.37 -14.79 -17.21
C LEU A 221 6.90 -15.77 -16.14
N GLN A 222 5.97 -15.36 -15.27
CA GLN A 222 5.38 -16.25 -14.27
C GLN A 222 4.70 -17.46 -14.92
N GLU A 223 3.92 -17.25 -15.99
CA GLU A 223 3.24 -18.32 -16.73
C GLU A 223 4.24 -19.26 -17.43
N LEU A 224 5.30 -18.71 -18.03
CA LEU A 224 6.35 -19.48 -18.71
C LEU A 224 7.19 -20.31 -17.73
N ILE A 225 7.57 -19.74 -16.59
CA ILE A 225 8.30 -20.46 -15.54
C ILE A 225 7.42 -21.58 -14.97
N GLN A 226 6.16 -21.28 -14.63
CA GLN A 226 5.25 -22.28 -14.07
C GLN A 226 5.02 -23.43 -15.05
N SER A 227 4.71 -23.15 -16.31
CA SER A 227 4.48 -24.20 -17.32
C SER A 227 5.73 -25.06 -17.56
N THR A 228 6.92 -24.48 -17.52
CA THR A 228 8.18 -25.22 -17.64
C THR A 228 8.43 -26.10 -16.41
N LEU A 229 8.25 -25.57 -15.20
CA LEU A 229 8.39 -26.31 -13.95
C LEU A 229 7.33 -27.41 -13.77
N ASP A 230 6.13 -27.21 -14.31
CA ASP A 230 5.07 -28.22 -14.35
C ASP A 230 5.43 -29.38 -15.28
N SER A 231 6.12 -29.09 -16.39
CA SER A 231 6.60 -30.12 -17.34
C SER A 231 7.63 -31.06 -16.70
N TYR A 232 8.43 -30.55 -15.75
CA TYR A 232 9.36 -31.34 -14.94
C TYR A 232 8.70 -32.03 -13.75
N GLN A 233 7.39 -31.82 -13.57
CA GLN A 233 6.65 -32.28 -12.40
C GLN A 233 7.35 -31.85 -11.11
N SER A 234 7.83 -30.61 -11.06
CA SER A 234 8.64 -30.09 -9.95
C SER A 234 7.89 -29.96 -8.63
N GLY A 235 6.55 -29.84 -8.65
CA GLY A 235 5.77 -29.55 -7.44
C GLY A 235 6.00 -28.14 -6.87
N VAL A 236 6.66 -27.26 -7.63
CA VAL A 236 6.89 -25.86 -7.26
C VAL A 236 5.74 -25.00 -7.76
N ASN A 237 5.32 -24.03 -6.96
CA ASN A 237 4.34 -23.03 -7.36
C ASN A 237 4.99 -21.64 -7.31
N ILE A 238 4.94 -20.93 -8.43
CA ILE A 238 5.44 -19.56 -8.56
C ILE A 238 4.35 -18.59 -8.12
N VAL A 239 4.61 -17.87 -7.03
CA VAL A 239 3.66 -16.92 -6.44
C VAL A 239 3.63 -15.63 -7.24
N ARG A 240 4.82 -15.07 -7.49
CA ARG A 240 5.00 -13.81 -8.24
C ARG A 240 6.43 -13.69 -8.75
N VAL A 241 6.60 -12.86 -9.77
CA VAL A 241 7.91 -12.39 -10.23
C VAL A 241 7.95 -10.87 -10.10
N ASN A 242 8.99 -10.37 -9.43
CA ASN A 242 9.23 -8.95 -9.25
C ASN A 242 10.37 -8.51 -10.17
N PHE A 243 10.19 -7.40 -10.88
CA PHE A 243 11.28 -6.75 -11.62
C PHE A 243 11.91 -5.68 -10.72
N ASP A 244 13.19 -5.81 -10.41
CA ASP A 244 13.90 -4.86 -9.56
C ASP A 244 14.53 -3.75 -10.41
N ARG A 245 15.28 -4.13 -11.45
CA ARG A 245 16.00 -3.20 -12.32
C ARG A 245 16.03 -3.72 -13.75
N ALA A 246 15.88 -2.81 -14.70
CA ALA A 246 16.11 -3.08 -16.11
C ALA A 246 16.66 -1.79 -16.69
N ASP A 247 17.98 -1.72 -16.85
CA ASP A 247 18.68 -0.52 -17.31
C ASP A 247 19.69 -0.90 -18.42
N PRO A 248 19.96 -0.02 -19.38
CA PRO A 248 21.07 -0.20 -20.30
C PRO A 248 22.42 -0.21 -19.54
N PRO A 249 23.47 -0.85 -20.10
CA PRO A 249 24.81 -0.83 -19.53
C PRO A 249 25.31 0.59 -19.25
N ALA A 250 26.09 0.73 -18.17
CA ALA A 250 26.59 2.03 -17.72
C ALA A 250 27.43 2.76 -18.78
N GLU A 251 28.03 2.04 -19.71
CA GLU A 251 28.84 2.58 -20.80
C GLU A 251 28.00 3.37 -21.82
N VAL A 252 26.71 3.02 -22.00
CA VAL A 252 25.84 3.58 -23.05
C VAL A 252 24.63 4.35 -22.51
N ILE A 253 24.36 4.26 -21.20
CA ILE A 253 23.18 4.84 -20.57
C ILE A 253 23.04 6.36 -20.81
N ASP A 254 24.13 7.11 -20.80
CA ASP A 254 24.10 8.56 -21.01
C ASP A 254 23.70 8.92 -22.45
N SER A 255 24.19 8.15 -23.43
CA SER A 255 23.81 8.33 -24.83
C SER A 255 22.34 7.98 -25.06
N PHE A 256 21.85 6.91 -24.41
CA PHE A 256 20.45 6.53 -24.48
C PHE A 256 19.53 7.59 -23.87
N ARG A 257 19.89 8.11 -22.68
CA ARG A 257 19.18 9.23 -22.04
C ARG A 257 19.17 10.49 -22.91
N ALA A 258 20.26 10.77 -23.63
CA ALA A 258 20.31 11.89 -24.56
C ALA A 258 19.34 11.73 -25.73
N VAL A 259 19.23 10.53 -26.32
CA VAL A 259 18.25 10.23 -27.39
C VAL A 259 16.82 10.39 -26.86
N GLN A 260 16.51 9.80 -25.71
CA GLN A 260 15.18 9.91 -25.10
C GLN A 260 14.81 11.36 -24.77
N ALA A 261 15.76 12.14 -24.24
CA ALA A 261 15.55 13.57 -23.99
C ALA A 261 15.30 14.35 -25.28
N ALA A 262 16.01 13.99 -26.37
CA ALA A 262 15.81 14.61 -27.67
C ALA A 262 14.44 14.25 -28.27
N GLU A 263 13.98 13.00 -28.16
CA GLU A 263 12.65 12.58 -28.60
C GLU A 263 11.55 13.28 -27.80
N GLN A 264 11.69 13.32 -26.47
CA GLN A 264 10.75 14.06 -25.62
C GLN A 264 10.72 15.56 -25.97
N THR A 265 11.88 16.13 -26.31
CA THR A 265 11.98 17.53 -26.76
C THR A 265 11.27 17.72 -28.10
N ARG A 266 11.49 16.82 -29.07
CA ARG A 266 10.79 16.83 -30.37
C ARG A 266 9.28 16.80 -30.15
N ASP A 267 8.78 15.83 -29.41
CA ASP A 267 7.34 15.67 -29.17
C ASP A 267 6.74 16.88 -28.44
N THR A 268 7.52 17.51 -27.55
CA THR A 268 7.11 18.74 -26.86
C THR A 268 7.03 19.91 -27.85
N LEU A 269 8.03 20.06 -28.73
CA LEU A 269 8.04 21.11 -29.74
C LEU A 269 6.91 20.95 -30.76
N GLU A 270 6.62 19.71 -31.19
CA GLU A 270 5.49 19.41 -32.06
C GLU A 270 4.16 19.79 -31.39
N LYS A 271 3.95 19.37 -30.13
CA LYS A 271 2.74 19.74 -29.37
C LYS A 271 2.61 21.25 -29.14
N LEU A 272 3.72 21.96 -28.93
CA LEU A 272 3.72 23.41 -28.81
C LEU A 272 3.36 24.08 -30.15
N ALA A 273 3.91 23.59 -31.26
CA ALA A 273 3.59 24.09 -32.60
C ALA A 273 2.11 23.87 -32.94
N ASP A 274 1.57 22.68 -32.63
CA ASP A 274 0.15 22.38 -32.80
C ASP A 274 -0.72 23.27 -31.92
N ALA A 275 -0.32 23.50 -30.67
CA ALA A 275 -1.05 24.39 -29.75
C ALA A 275 -1.08 25.83 -30.27
N ASP A 276 0.03 26.34 -30.81
CA ASP A 276 0.11 27.69 -31.38
C ASP A 276 -0.69 27.81 -32.68
N ALA A 277 -0.63 26.81 -33.56
CA ALA A 277 -1.45 26.76 -34.76
C ALA A 277 -2.96 26.78 -34.41
N ASN A 278 -3.36 25.93 -33.47
CA ASN A 278 -4.74 25.89 -32.99
C ASN A 278 -5.17 27.21 -32.34
N ARG A 279 -4.29 27.83 -31.55
CA ARG A 279 -4.54 29.15 -30.93
C ARG A 279 -4.70 30.24 -31.99
N ALA A 280 -3.85 30.27 -33.01
CA ALA A 280 -3.93 31.25 -34.09
C ALA A 280 -5.23 31.11 -34.89
N ILE A 281 -5.63 29.87 -35.24
CA ILE A 281 -6.89 29.59 -35.94
C ILE A 281 -8.09 29.99 -35.07
N ALA A 282 -8.09 29.65 -33.79
CA ALA A 282 -9.16 30.01 -32.86
C ALA A 282 -9.29 31.53 -32.71
N ALA A 283 -8.16 32.25 -32.58
CA ALA A 283 -8.14 33.70 -32.50
C ALA A 283 -8.65 34.36 -33.79
N ALA A 284 -8.26 33.84 -34.96
CA ALA A 284 -8.75 34.34 -36.25
C ALA A 284 -10.27 34.14 -36.39
N ARG A 285 -10.79 32.96 -36.01
CA ARG A 285 -12.23 32.68 -36.00
C ARG A 285 -12.98 33.59 -35.02
N GLY A 286 -12.43 33.81 -33.83
CA GLY A 286 -12.99 34.72 -32.83
C GLY A 286 -13.08 36.16 -33.34
N LYS A 287 -12.02 36.68 -33.96
CA LYS A 287 -12.00 38.02 -34.58
C LYS A 287 -13.00 38.14 -35.74
N ALA A 288 -13.09 37.11 -36.59
CA ALA A 288 -14.05 37.10 -37.69
C ALA A 288 -15.50 37.12 -37.18
N ALA A 289 -15.82 36.32 -36.16
CA ALA A 289 -17.13 36.33 -35.52
C ALA A 289 -17.41 37.68 -34.86
N GLN A 290 -16.47 38.23 -34.09
CA GLN A 290 -16.61 39.55 -33.47
C GLN A 290 -16.92 40.65 -34.50
N LEU A 291 -16.16 40.70 -35.60
CA LEU A 291 -16.36 41.70 -36.65
C LEU A 291 -17.75 41.57 -37.31
N LEU A 292 -18.21 40.33 -37.51
CA LEU A 292 -19.53 40.06 -38.06
C LEU A 292 -20.64 40.53 -37.11
N GLU A 293 -20.55 40.20 -35.82
CA GLU A 293 -21.49 40.65 -34.80
C GLU A 293 -21.48 42.19 -34.64
N GLU A 294 -20.31 42.83 -34.69
CA GLU A 294 -20.19 44.30 -34.68
C GLU A 294 -20.86 44.93 -35.90
N ALA A 295 -20.69 44.33 -37.09
CA ALA A 295 -21.32 44.80 -38.32
C ALA A 295 -22.85 44.61 -38.27
N GLU A 296 -23.34 43.49 -37.75
CA GLU A 296 -24.76 43.24 -37.56
C GLU A 296 -25.37 44.19 -36.53
N GLY A 297 -24.67 44.43 -35.41
CA GLY A 297 -25.04 45.42 -34.40
C GLY A 297 -25.09 46.84 -34.95
N TYR A 298 -24.09 47.23 -35.76
CA TYR A 298 -24.07 48.53 -36.44
C TYR A 298 -25.27 48.67 -37.40
N ARG A 299 -25.52 47.64 -38.23
CA ARG A 299 -26.65 47.62 -39.16
C ARG A 299 -27.98 47.75 -38.40
N ALA A 300 -28.17 46.96 -37.36
CA ALA A 300 -29.39 46.98 -36.55
C ALA A 300 -29.58 48.36 -35.90
N ARG A 301 -28.53 48.96 -35.34
CA ARG A 301 -28.57 50.31 -34.76
C ARG A 301 -28.98 51.35 -35.79
N VAL A 302 -28.35 51.38 -36.97
CA VAL A 302 -28.67 52.37 -38.03
C VAL A 302 -30.10 52.21 -38.53
N VAL A 303 -30.57 50.97 -38.73
CA VAL A 303 -31.96 50.71 -39.16
C VAL A 303 -32.94 51.17 -38.08
N ASN A 304 -32.74 50.75 -36.83
CA ASN A 304 -33.63 51.10 -35.72
C ASN A 304 -33.65 52.61 -35.45
N GLU A 305 -32.51 53.30 -35.58
CA GLU A 305 -32.41 54.75 -35.43
C GLU A 305 -33.18 55.47 -36.56
N ALA A 306 -33.01 55.04 -37.81
CA ALA A 306 -33.76 55.59 -38.94
C ALA A 306 -35.27 55.32 -38.83
N GLU A 307 -35.68 54.12 -38.44
CA GLU A 307 -37.09 53.78 -38.19
C GLU A 307 -37.67 54.57 -37.02
N GLY A 308 -36.91 54.75 -35.94
CA GLY A 308 -37.29 55.57 -34.79
C GLY A 308 -37.45 57.05 -35.14
N GLU A 309 -36.53 57.61 -35.91
CA GLU A 309 -36.61 58.98 -36.42
C GLU A 309 -37.81 59.16 -37.38
N ALA A 310 -38.04 58.20 -38.28
CA ALA A 310 -39.18 58.22 -39.18
C ALA A 310 -40.52 58.14 -38.42
N ALA A 311 -40.62 57.23 -37.45
CA ALA A 311 -41.80 57.10 -36.59
C ALA A 311 -42.04 58.37 -35.77
N ARG A 312 -40.98 58.97 -35.22
CA ARG A 312 -41.05 60.26 -34.53
C ARG A 312 -41.53 61.38 -35.46
N PHE A 313 -41.02 61.43 -36.68
CA PHE A 313 -41.43 62.43 -37.67
C PHE A 313 -42.91 62.28 -38.04
N ILE A 314 -43.37 61.04 -38.30
CA ILE A 314 -44.78 60.74 -38.61
C ILE A 314 -45.68 61.17 -37.44
N ALA A 315 -45.32 60.82 -36.20
CA ALA A 315 -46.09 61.21 -35.02
C ALA A 315 -46.21 62.75 -34.87
N VAL A 316 -45.12 63.48 -35.12
CA VAL A 316 -45.15 64.97 -35.10
C VAL A 316 -45.98 65.52 -36.26
N TYR A 317 -45.89 64.93 -37.44
CA TYR A 317 -46.66 65.33 -38.62
C TYR A 317 -48.17 65.14 -38.40
N ASP A 318 -48.59 64.02 -37.83
CA ASP A 318 -49.99 63.72 -37.55
C ASP A 318 -50.60 64.74 -36.57
N GLU A 319 -49.87 65.13 -35.53
CA GLU A 319 -50.29 66.18 -34.60
C GLU A 319 -50.26 67.58 -35.24
N TYR A 320 -49.28 67.86 -36.11
CA TYR A 320 -49.26 69.08 -36.91
C TYR A 320 -50.46 69.18 -37.85
N ALA A 321 -50.86 68.07 -38.48
CA ALA A 321 -52.00 68.02 -39.39
C ALA A 321 -53.33 68.32 -38.67
N LYS A 322 -53.49 67.86 -37.41
CA LYS A 322 -54.65 68.15 -36.56
C LYS A 322 -54.71 69.61 -36.11
N ALA A 323 -53.58 70.20 -35.70
CA ALA A 323 -53.57 71.54 -35.12
C ALA A 323 -52.27 72.32 -35.45
N ARG A 324 -52.25 72.98 -36.61
CA ARG A 324 -51.02 73.58 -37.19
C ARG A 324 -50.38 74.70 -36.36
N ASP A 325 -51.18 75.66 -35.88
CA ASP A 325 -50.65 76.88 -35.26
C ASP A 325 -50.07 76.61 -33.86
N VAL A 326 -50.74 75.78 -33.06
CA VAL A 326 -50.28 75.41 -31.70
C VAL A 326 -49.03 74.52 -31.75
N THR A 327 -48.98 73.56 -32.66
CA THR A 327 -47.84 72.65 -32.81
C THR A 327 -46.60 73.42 -33.29
N ARG A 328 -46.74 74.33 -34.26
CA ARG A 328 -45.63 75.18 -34.72
C ARG A 328 -45.08 76.08 -33.61
N LYS A 329 -45.97 76.76 -32.87
CA LYS A 329 -45.57 77.65 -31.79
C LYS A 329 -44.88 76.88 -30.66
N ARG A 330 -45.38 75.69 -30.32
CA ARG A 330 -44.75 74.79 -29.34
C ARG A 330 -43.35 74.36 -29.77
N LEU A 331 -43.18 73.82 -30.98
CA LEU A 331 -41.88 73.39 -31.50
C LEU A 331 -40.87 74.54 -31.53
N TYR A 332 -41.30 75.75 -31.90
CA TYR A 332 -40.47 76.95 -31.88
C TYR A 332 -40.01 77.28 -30.46
N LEU A 333 -40.93 77.32 -29.49
CA LEU A 333 -40.61 77.62 -28.09
C LEU A 333 -39.73 76.54 -27.46
N GLU A 334 -39.99 75.24 -27.69
CA GLU A 334 -39.14 74.14 -27.18
C GLU A 334 -37.73 74.17 -27.81
N THR A 335 -37.62 74.52 -29.10
CA THR A 335 -36.32 74.64 -29.77
C THR A 335 -35.56 75.85 -29.25
N MET A 336 -36.24 76.99 -29.11
CA MET A 336 -35.68 78.19 -28.52
C MET A 336 -35.29 77.96 -27.06
N GLU A 337 -36.08 77.24 -26.28
CA GLU A 337 -35.76 76.86 -24.90
C GLU A 337 -34.51 75.98 -24.85
N ARG A 338 -34.38 74.97 -25.71
CA ARG A 338 -33.20 74.09 -25.77
C ARG A 338 -31.94 74.83 -26.20
N VAL A 339 -32.06 75.67 -27.24
CA VAL A 339 -30.94 76.47 -27.75
C VAL A 339 -30.54 77.49 -26.68
N PHE A 340 -31.49 78.29 -26.18
CA PHE A 340 -31.26 79.29 -25.17
C PHE A 340 -30.88 78.69 -23.80
N GLY A 341 -31.26 77.45 -23.49
CA GLY A 341 -30.89 76.77 -22.24
C GLY A 341 -29.40 76.48 -22.10
N ASN A 342 -28.69 76.34 -23.22
CA ASN A 342 -27.25 76.06 -23.27
C ASN A 342 -26.39 77.30 -23.54
N VAL A 343 -26.97 78.51 -23.58
CA VAL A 343 -26.24 79.77 -23.78
C VAL A 343 -26.35 80.64 -22.54
N ASP A 344 -25.24 81.19 -22.10
CA ASP A 344 -25.22 82.17 -21.01
C ASP A 344 -25.92 83.46 -21.46
N LYS A 345 -27.06 83.76 -20.84
CA LYS A 345 -27.90 84.90 -21.23
C LYS A 345 -27.54 86.12 -20.40
N VAL A 346 -27.33 87.25 -21.07
CA VAL A 346 -27.26 88.58 -20.47
C VAL A 346 -28.43 89.39 -21.00
N ILE A 347 -29.36 89.79 -20.12
CA ILE A 347 -30.54 90.59 -20.47
C ILE A 347 -30.20 92.04 -20.14
N ILE A 348 -30.26 92.92 -21.15
CA ILE A 348 -30.07 94.37 -20.99
C ILE A 348 -31.43 95.02 -21.24
N ASP A 349 -31.92 95.77 -20.25
CA ASP A 349 -33.20 96.48 -20.31
C ASP A 349 -33.01 97.86 -20.96
N ASP A 350 -33.59 98.06 -22.15
CA ASP A 350 -33.54 99.33 -22.90
C ASP A 350 -34.55 100.38 -22.40
N GLY A 351 -35.31 100.08 -21.33
CA GLY A 351 -36.31 100.97 -20.72
C GLY A 351 -35.83 101.79 -19.52
N ALA A 352 -34.63 101.52 -18.99
CA ALA A 352 -34.09 102.24 -17.84
C ALA A 352 -33.04 103.28 -18.29
N SER A 353 -33.51 104.44 -18.74
CA SER A 353 -32.69 105.64 -18.92
C SER A 353 -32.11 106.08 -17.56
N GLY A 354 -30.93 105.54 -17.21
CA GLY A 354 -30.20 105.88 -15.99
C GLY A 354 -28.95 105.02 -15.77
N SER A 355 -27.81 105.47 -16.30
CA SER A 355 -26.43 105.22 -15.84
C SER A 355 -26.14 103.91 -15.07
N GLY A 356 -25.48 102.96 -15.74
CA GLY A 356 -24.62 101.98 -15.07
C GLY A 356 -24.95 100.52 -15.36
N VAL A 357 -24.69 100.05 -16.57
CA VAL A 357 -24.48 98.62 -16.80
C VAL A 357 -23.15 98.26 -16.15
N VAL A 358 -23.19 97.76 -14.90
CA VAL A 358 -22.02 97.20 -14.23
C VAL A 358 -21.92 95.73 -14.64
N PRO A 359 -20.88 95.29 -15.36
CA PRO A 359 -20.69 93.88 -15.65
C PRO A 359 -20.51 93.14 -14.33
N TYR A 360 -21.52 92.37 -13.91
CA TYR A 360 -21.34 91.43 -12.81
C TYR A 360 -20.45 90.30 -13.34
N LEU A 361 -19.17 90.32 -12.97
CA LEU A 361 -18.25 89.21 -13.17
C LEU A 361 -18.38 88.30 -11.93
N PRO A 362 -19.14 87.19 -11.99
CA PRO A 362 -19.22 86.25 -10.88
C PRO A 362 -17.86 85.54 -10.73
N LEU A 363 -16.99 86.08 -9.88
CA LEU A 363 -15.70 85.46 -9.53
C LEU A 363 -15.85 84.07 -8.88
N ASP A 364 -17.04 83.73 -8.37
CA ASP A 364 -17.36 82.42 -7.80
C ASP A 364 -17.33 81.28 -8.85
N GLN A 365 -17.69 81.56 -10.11
CA GLN A 365 -17.69 80.51 -11.15
C GLN A 365 -16.28 80.19 -11.68
N ILE A 366 -15.37 81.16 -11.69
CA ILE A 366 -13.95 80.93 -12.03
C ILE A 366 -13.27 80.09 -10.93
N GLN A 367 -13.68 80.24 -9.68
CA GLN A 367 -13.10 79.49 -8.56
C GLN A 367 -13.59 78.03 -8.54
N ARG A 368 -14.85 77.77 -8.92
CA ARG A 368 -15.40 76.42 -9.05
C ARG A 368 -14.74 75.60 -10.18
N GLY A 369 -14.25 76.25 -11.24
CA GLY A 369 -13.44 75.63 -12.28
C GLY A 369 -11.99 75.28 -11.87
N ARG A 370 -11.50 75.81 -10.74
CA ARG A 370 -10.15 75.49 -10.20
C ARG A 370 -10.16 74.42 -9.11
N THR A 371 -11.31 74.15 -8.51
CA THR A 371 -11.48 73.08 -7.50
C THR A 371 -12.44 72.02 -8.02
N GLY A 372 -12.05 71.38 -9.12
CA GLY A 372 -12.58 70.11 -9.60
C GLY A 372 -11.43 69.12 -9.66
N THR A 373 -11.29 68.36 -8.59
CA THR A 373 -10.30 67.32 -8.28
C THR A 373 -9.99 66.37 -9.44
N PRO A 374 -8.70 65.99 -9.66
CA PRO A 374 -8.35 64.82 -10.45
C PRO A 374 -8.66 63.56 -9.63
N ALA A 375 -9.51 62.68 -10.16
CA ALA A 375 -9.76 61.37 -9.57
C ALA A 375 -9.50 60.28 -10.62
N SER A 376 -8.49 59.47 -10.30
CA SER A 376 -8.25 58.07 -10.70
C SER A 376 -7.99 57.73 -12.17
N GLY A 377 -6.70 57.71 -12.54
CA GLY A 377 -6.11 56.69 -13.43
C GLY A 377 -5.10 55.91 -12.59
N GLU A 378 -5.36 54.63 -12.32
CA GLU A 378 -4.81 53.47 -13.06
C GLU A 378 -3.41 53.07 -12.54
N GLN A 379 -3.44 52.09 -11.62
CA GLN A 379 -2.39 51.08 -11.50
C GLN A 379 -2.71 49.97 -12.50
N ASN A 380 -1.80 49.75 -13.43
CA ASN A 380 -1.45 48.42 -13.93
C ASN A 380 0.04 48.41 -14.24
#